data_AF-A0A932AWF4-F1
#
_entry.id   AF-A0A932AWF4-F1
#
_cell.length_a   1.000
_cell.length_b   1.000
_cell.length_c   1.000
_cell.angle_alpha   90.00
_cell.angle_beta   90.00
_cell.angle_gamma   90.00
#
_symmetry.space_group_name_H-M   'P 1'
#
loop_
_entity.id
_entity.type
_entity.pdbx_description
1 polymer ?
#
loop_
_entity_poly.entity_id
_entity_poly.type
_entity_poly.pdbx_seq_one_letter_code
_entity_poly.pdbx_strand_id
1 'polypeptide(L)'
;MQGDLNALTVAIAKIADISAWQFIAAITAAGTIAMAMLQLVKDLTPLRRWYQRRWLRRWFSAHADDFNDARKGADADKKTLPVVSEEKAEALLVNLATGGDDFAFYELASEQMVAQMNAAAQITLDYPKKYCDLLVVLSEGADVDDVATVVSQSPEGLKSRKASSSPDYLEARTRVGHRIQRNLDAVQISLGSQWRFWMQSTAIVLSIVLLEIGVVLASGPRMGTMLLAIPVGILGGYLAPVARDLVSALQTLRK
;
A
#
# COMPACT_ATOMS: atom_id res chain seq x y z
N MET A 1 -12.01 3.39 -45.53
CA MET A 1 -12.37 1.99 -45.22
C MET A 1 -11.60 0.96 -46.05
N GLN A 2 -11.70 0.95 -47.39
CA GLN A 2 -10.94 -0.02 -48.22
C GLN A 2 -9.42 0.26 -48.23
N GLY A 3 -9.01 1.53 -48.12
CA GLY A 3 -7.61 1.92 -47.91
C GLY A 3 -7.04 1.53 -46.55
N ASP A 4 -7.86 1.53 -45.50
CA ASP A 4 -7.44 1.16 -44.14
C ASP A 4 -7.18 -0.35 -44.02
N LEU A 5 -7.99 -1.16 -44.71
CA LEU A 5 -7.81 -2.61 -44.79
C LEU A 5 -6.51 -2.99 -45.51
N ASN A 6 -6.16 -2.30 -46.60
CA ASN A 6 -4.89 -2.51 -47.31
C ASN A 6 -3.68 -2.03 -46.51
N ALA A 7 -3.81 -0.94 -45.75
CA ALA A 7 -2.75 -0.48 -44.85
C ALA A 7 -2.51 -1.48 -43.70
N LEU A 8 -3.58 -2.10 -43.19
CA LEU A 8 -3.51 -3.12 -42.15
C LEU A 8 -2.83 -4.40 -42.66
N THR A 9 -3.19 -4.91 -43.85
CA THR A 9 -2.55 -6.10 -44.42
C THR A 9 -1.08 -5.88 -44.76
N VAL A 10 -0.71 -4.70 -45.28
CA VAL A 10 0.70 -4.36 -45.53
C VAL A 10 1.49 -4.23 -44.22
N ALA A 11 0.88 -3.67 -43.17
CA ALA A 11 1.50 -3.63 -41.84
C ALA A 11 1.68 -5.04 -41.25
N ILE A 12 0.67 -5.91 -41.36
CA ILE A 12 0.74 -7.31 -40.94
C ILE A 12 1.83 -8.07 -41.71
N ALA A 13 1.93 -7.88 -43.03
CA ALA A 13 2.97 -8.52 -43.84
C ALA A 13 4.39 -8.05 -43.45
N LYS A 14 4.59 -6.75 -43.20
CA LYS A 14 5.87 -6.25 -42.69
C LYS A 14 6.20 -6.74 -41.28
N ILE A 15 5.19 -6.93 -40.43
CA ILE A 15 5.38 -7.56 -39.11
C ILE A 15 5.70 -9.05 -39.27
N ALA A 16 5.17 -9.74 -40.28
CA ALA A 16 5.51 -11.13 -40.57
C ALA A 16 6.95 -11.31 -41.05
N ASP A 17 7.53 -10.29 -41.68
CA ASP A 17 8.96 -10.26 -42.05
C ASP A 17 9.90 -9.98 -40.87
N ILE A 18 9.39 -9.39 -39.79
CA ILE A 18 10.14 -9.27 -38.54
C ILE A 18 10.17 -10.66 -37.92
N SER A 19 11.38 -11.21 -37.77
CA SER A 19 11.55 -12.46 -37.03
C SER A 19 10.89 -12.34 -35.66
N ALA A 20 10.15 -13.35 -35.22
CA ALA A 20 9.49 -13.35 -33.90
C ALA A 20 10.47 -12.94 -32.77
N TRP A 21 11.75 -13.28 -32.92
CA TRP A 21 12.84 -12.86 -32.03
C TRP A 21 13.09 -11.35 -31.96
N GLN A 22 13.09 -10.65 -33.09
CA GLN A 22 13.25 -9.19 -33.12
C GLN A 22 12.06 -8.49 -32.43
N PHE A 23 10.85 -9.01 -32.64
CA PHE A 23 9.66 -8.50 -31.98
C PHE A 23 9.73 -8.70 -30.46
N ILE A 24 10.09 -9.90 -30.00
CA ILE A 24 10.31 -10.21 -28.59
C ILE A 24 11.42 -9.32 -27.99
N ALA A 25 12.52 -9.11 -28.73
CA ALA A 25 13.61 -8.25 -28.31
C ALA A 25 13.16 -6.79 -28.14
N ALA A 26 12.37 -6.26 -29.07
CA ALA A 26 11.83 -4.91 -29.00
C ALA A 26 10.89 -4.73 -27.78
N ILE A 27 9.99 -5.68 -27.53
CA ILE A 27 9.10 -5.67 -26.36
C ILE A 27 9.91 -5.70 -25.07
N THR A 28 10.90 -6.58 -25.00
CA THR A 28 11.75 -6.74 -23.81
C THR A 28 12.55 -5.47 -23.54
N ALA A 29 13.11 -4.85 -24.58
CA ALA A 29 13.84 -3.59 -24.47
C ALA A 29 12.92 -2.47 -23.99
N ALA A 30 11.73 -2.32 -24.59
CA ALA A 30 10.75 -1.32 -24.19
C ALA A 30 10.29 -1.49 -22.73
N GLY A 31 9.98 -2.73 -22.31
CA GLY A 31 9.63 -3.03 -20.93
C GLY A 31 10.77 -2.75 -19.94
N THR A 32 12.02 -3.03 -20.33
CA THR A 32 13.20 -2.74 -19.51
C THR A 32 13.41 -1.23 -19.34
N ILE A 33 13.27 -0.46 -20.43
CA ILE A 33 13.37 1.01 -20.40
C ILE A 33 12.24 1.60 -19.53
N ALA A 34 11.00 1.13 -19.71
CA ALA A 34 9.86 1.58 -18.91
C ALA A 34 10.09 1.32 -17.41
N MET A 35 10.59 0.13 -17.06
CA MET A 35 10.89 -0.21 -15.66
C MET A 35 12.03 0.65 -15.09
N ALA A 36 13.08 0.91 -15.88
CA ALA A 36 14.18 1.77 -15.47
C ALA A 36 13.70 3.23 -15.24
N MET A 37 12.86 3.75 -16.13
CA MET A 37 12.24 5.07 -15.97
C MET A 37 11.34 5.13 -14.74
N LEU A 38 10.52 4.11 -14.52
CA LEU A 38 9.65 4.04 -13.34
C LEU A 38 10.45 4.00 -12.05
N GLN A 39 11.55 3.22 -12.02
CA GLN A 39 12.47 3.17 -10.90
C GLN A 39 13.12 4.55 -10.67
N LEU A 40 13.59 5.22 -11.72
CA LEU A 40 14.15 6.56 -11.62
C LEU A 40 13.14 7.57 -11.06
N VAL A 41 11.90 7.56 -11.55
CA VAL A 41 10.83 8.41 -11.02
C VAL A 41 10.58 8.12 -9.54
N LYS A 42 10.51 6.85 -9.16
CA LYS A 42 10.31 6.45 -7.77
C LYS A 42 11.46 6.90 -6.85
N ASP A 43 12.69 6.87 -7.36
CA ASP A 43 13.88 7.23 -6.57
C ASP A 43 14.07 8.76 -6.50
N LEU A 44 13.60 9.50 -7.52
CA LEU A 44 13.67 10.97 -7.55
C LEU A 44 12.47 11.67 -6.91
N THR A 45 11.34 10.98 -6.72
CA THR A 45 10.10 11.58 -6.21
C THR A 45 9.67 10.94 -4.90
N PRO A 46 9.08 11.71 -3.96
CA PRO A 46 8.52 11.15 -2.72
C PRO A 46 7.17 10.45 -2.96
N LEU A 47 7.01 9.75 -4.09
CA LEU A 47 5.73 9.16 -4.52
C LEU A 47 5.21 8.15 -3.50
N ARG A 48 6.10 7.30 -2.97
CA ARG A 48 5.76 6.35 -1.90
C ARG A 48 5.22 7.08 -0.68
N ARG A 49 5.91 8.15 -0.24
CA ARG A 49 5.53 8.94 0.92
C ARG A 49 4.14 9.53 0.77
N TRP A 50 3.87 10.13 -0.38
CA TRP A 50 2.57 10.70 -0.69
C TRP A 50 1.47 9.64 -0.70
N TYR A 51 1.72 8.50 -1.36
CA TYR A 51 0.78 7.38 -1.41
C TYR A 51 0.47 6.82 -0.02
N GLN A 52 1.50 6.47 0.76
CA GLN A 52 1.35 5.89 2.10
C GLN A 52 0.61 6.85 3.04
N ARG A 53 0.98 8.15 3.04
CA ARG A 53 0.29 9.17 3.84
C ARG A 53 -1.18 9.30 3.47
N ARG A 54 -1.49 9.37 2.17
CA ARG A 54 -2.88 9.48 1.70
C ARG A 54 -3.69 8.24 2.05
N TRP A 55 -3.11 7.06 1.86
CA TRP A 55 -3.75 5.79 2.16
C TRP A 55 -4.03 5.65 3.66
N LEU A 56 -3.01 5.92 4.49
CA LEU A 56 -3.12 5.78 5.94
C LEU A 56 -4.11 6.77 6.53
N ARG A 57 -4.13 8.02 6.08
CA ARG A 57 -5.14 9.01 6.51
C ARG A 57 -6.57 8.55 6.24
N ARG A 58 -6.81 8.01 5.03
CA ARG A 58 -8.13 7.48 4.68
C ARG A 58 -8.51 6.30 5.59
N TRP A 59 -7.55 5.44 5.91
CA TRP A 59 -7.74 4.31 6.81
C TRP A 59 -8.05 4.77 8.25
N PHE A 60 -7.26 5.72 8.78
CA PHE A 60 -7.49 6.33 10.10
C PHE A 60 -8.85 7.00 10.19
N SER A 61 -9.23 7.76 9.17
CA SER A 61 -10.51 8.48 9.11
C SER A 61 -11.69 7.52 9.16
N ALA A 62 -11.68 6.48 8.31
CA ALA A 62 -12.74 5.46 8.32
C ALA A 62 -12.86 4.77 9.70
N HIS A 63 -11.75 4.38 10.31
CA HIS A 63 -11.77 3.70 11.61
C HIS A 63 -12.20 4.61 12.77
N ALA A 64 -11.82 5.89 12.73
CA ALA A 64 -12.27 6.87 13.71
C ALA A 64 -13.78 7.14 13.59
N ASP A 65 -14.30 7.28 12.38
CA ASP A 65 -15.72 7.46 12.10
C ASP A 65 -16.55 6.24 12.56
N ASP A 66 -16.12 5.04 12.16
CA ASP A 66 -16.78 3.78 12.54
C ASP A 66 -16.88 3.62 14.06
N PHE A 67 -15.79 3.93 14.78
CA PHE A 67 -15.80 3.90 16.25
C PHE A 67 -16.71 4.98 16.84
N ASN A 68 -16.61 6.22 16.36
CA ASN A 68 -17.40 7.33 16.87
C ASN A 68 -18.90 7.09 16.67
N ASP A 69 -19.30 6.40 15.60
CA ASP A 69 -20.67 5.98 15.35
C ASP A 69 -21.10 4.81 16.24
N ALA A 70 -20.26 3.77 16.39
CA ALA A 70 -20.53 2.68 17.33
C ALA A 70 -20.72 3.20 18.77
N ARG A 71 -19.92 4.19 19.18
CA ARG A 71 -20.02 4.85 20.49
C ARG A 71 -21.36 5.58 20.69
N LYS A 72 -21.97 6.15 19.65
CA LYS A 72 -23.27 6.84 19.75
C LYS A 72 -24.40 5.88 20.08
N GLY A 73 -24.32 4.65 19.58
CA GLY A 73 -25.31 3.59 19.84
C GLY A 73 -25.12 2.84 21.16
N ALA A 74 -24.04 3.12 21.89
CA ALA A 74 -23.65 2.42 23.10
C ALA A 74 -24.34 2.99 24.36
N ASP A 75 -24.48 2.17 25.41
CA ASP A 75 -25.08 2.55 26.70
C ASP A 75 -24.42 3.76 27.35
N ALA A 76 -25.11 4.43 28.28
CA ALA A 76 -24.66 5.66 28.93
C ALA A 76 -23.27 5.54 29.58
N ASP A 77 -22.95 4.39 30.18
CA ASP A 77 -21.64 4.12 30.78
C ASP A 77 -20.51 4.04 29.72
N LYS A 78 -20.84 3.64 28.49
CA LYS A 78 -19.92 3.50 27.35
C LYS A 78 -19.63 4.85 26.67
N LYS A 79 -20.46 5.88 26.91
CA LYS A 79 -20.22 7.27 26.45
C LYS A 79 -19.06 7.97 27.16
N THR A 80 -18.48 7.34 28.18
CA THR A 80 -17.31 7.85 28.90
C THR A 80 -16.03 7.84 28.06
N LEU A 81 -15.99 7.05 26.98
CA LEU A 81 -14.88 7.10 26.02
C LEU A 81 -14.88 8.43 25.24
N PRO A 82 -13.72 9.10 25.10
CA PRO A 82 -13.61 10.36 24.37
C PRO A 82 -13.93 10.15 22.88
N VAL A 83 -14.39 11.22 22.23
CA VAL A 83 -14.48 11.26 20.77
C VAL A 83 -13.07 11.17 20.21
N VAL A 84 -12.89 10.26 19.26
CA VAL A 84 -11.59 9.98 18.66
C VAL A 84 -11.34 10.94 17.50
N SER A 85 -10.16 11.55 17.49
CA SER A 85 -9.69 12.41 16.40
C SER A 85 -8.68 11.64 15.53
N GLU A 86 -8.98 11.51 14.23
CA GLU A 86 -8.11 10.86 13.25
C GLU A 86 -6.73 11.53 13.15
N GLU A 87 -6.68 12.87 13.16
CA GLU A 87 -5.43 13.64 13.05
C GLU A 87 -4.54 13.43 14.27
N LYS A 88 -5.14 13.42 15.47
CA LYS A 88 -4.42 13.18 16.71
C LYS A 88 -3.92 11.74 16.80
N ALA A 89 -4.72 10.77 16.35
CA ALA A 89 -4.30 9.38 16.28
C ALA A 89 -3.13 9.18 15.30
N GLU A 90 -3.19 9.78 14.10
CA GLU A 90 -2.08 9.75 13.11
C GLU A 90 -0.81 10.39 13.71
N ALA A 91 -0.93 11.56 14.34
CA ALA A 91 0.21 12.24 14.96
C ALA A 91 0.83 11.41 16.09
N LEU A 92 0.01 10.76 16.93
CA LEU A 92 0.50 9.85 17.97
C LEU A 92 1.22 8.64 17.38
N LEU A 93 0.72 8.08 16.27
CA LEU A 93 1.36 6.96 15.61
C LEU A 93 2.76 7.34 15.14
N VAL A 94 2.88 8.45 14.41
CA VAL A 94 4.17 8.94 13.90
C VAL A 94 5.12 9.26 15.06
N ASN A 95 4.61 9.88 16.12
CA ASN A 95 5.40 10.18 17.32
C ASN A 95 5.98 8.91 17.97
N LEU A 96 5.14 7.89 18.20
CA LEU A 96 5.56 6.64 18.83
C LEU A 96 6.44 5.78 17.93
N ALA A 97 6.18 5.77 16.62
CA ALA A 97 6.90 4.97 15.65
C ALA A 97 8.30 5.53 15.33
N THR A 98 8.46 6.85 15.28
CA THR A 98 9.66 7.50 14.71
C THR A 98 10.13 8.74 15.48
N GLY A 99 9.59 8.99 16.68
CA GLY A 99 9.90 10.20 17.44
C GLY A 99 9.31 11.48 16.84
N GLY A 100 8.33 11.35 15.94
CA GLY A 100 7.64 12.49 15.31
C GLY A 100 8.13 12.84 13.92
N ASP A 101 9.10 12.10 13.37
CA ASP A 101 9.60 12.29 12.01
C ASP A 101 8.64 11.66 10.98
N ASP A 102 7.66 12.45 10.51
CA ASP A 102 6.70 12.00 9.51
C ASP A 102 7.37 11.65 8.17
N PHE A 103 8.47 12.32 7.83
CA PHE A 103 9.25 12.03 6.61
C PHE A 103 9.84 10.63 6.66
N ALA A 104 10.50 10.29 7.77
CA ALA A 104 11.09 8.96 7.97
C ALA A 104 10.01 7.88 7.99
N PHE A 105 8.89 8.10 8.69
CA PHE A 105 7.83 7.10 8.84
C PHE A 105 7.21 6.69 7.48
N TYR A 106 6.80 7.67 6.66
CA TYR A 106 6.13 7.40 5.37
C TYR A 106 7.10 7.06 4.23
N GLU A 107 8.41 7.04 4.45
CA GLU A 107 9.38 6.62 3.44
C GLU A 107 9.76 5.13 3.54
N LEU A 108 9.47 4.52 4.70
CA LEU A 108 9.69 3.11 4.99
C LEU A 108 9.05 2.19 3.94
N ALA A 109 9.66 1.02 3.73
CA ALA A 109 8.98 -0.08 3.05
C ALA A 109 7.68 -0.44 3.81
N SER A 110 6.65 -0.96 3.13
CA SER A 110 5.36 -1.28 3.74
C SER A 110 5.51 -2.19 4.97
N GLU A 111 6.41 -3.16 4.89
CA GLU A 111 6.69 -4.12 5.95
C GLU A 111 7.35 -3.45 7.16
N GLN A 112 8.29 -2.53 6.90
CA GLN A 112 8.97 -1.76 7.95
C GLN A 112 8.02 -0.77 8.61
N MET A 113 7.16 -0.11 7.83
CA MET A 113 6.14 0.82 8.35
C MET A 113 5.19 0.07 9.29
N VAL A 114 4.68 -1.10 8.89
CA VAL A 114 3.80 -1.93 9.74
C VAL A 114 4.53 -2.44 10.98
N ALA A 115 5.81 -2.81 10.88
CA ALA A 115 6.62 -3.18 12.05
C ALA A 115 6.70 -2.02 13.06
N GLN A 116 6.89 -0.78 12.60
CA GLN A 116 6.87 0.40 13.47
C GLN A 116 5.46 0.69 14.04
N MET A 117 4.41 0.48 13.24
CA MET A 117 3.03 0.58 13.73
C MET A 117 2.75 -0.45 14.84
N ASN A 118 3.25 -1.68 14.71
CA ASN A 118 3.13 -2.70 15.74
C ASN A 118 3.89 -2.31 17.02
N ALA A 119 5.10 -1.74 16.90
CA ALA A 119 5.82 -1.21 18.06
C ALA A 119 5.03 -0.09 18.77
N ALA A 120 4.47 0.85 18.02
CA ALA A 120 3.60 1.89 18.56
C ALA A 120 2.33 1.31 19.21
N ALA A 121 1.73 0.29 18.61
CA ALA A 121 0.57 -0.40 19.15
C ALA A 121 0.84 -1.02 20.52
N GLN A 122 2.00 -1.66 20.72
CA GLN A 122 2.38 -2.20 22.03
C GLN A 122 2.43 -1.09 23.09
N ILE A 123 3.00 0.07 22.75
CA ILE A 123 3.04 1.23 23.66
C ILE A 123 1.62 1.73 23.98
N THR A 124 0.70 1.72 23.00
CA THR A 124 -0.69 2.10 23.26
C THR A 124 -1.41 1.14 24.19
N LEU A 125 -1.08 -0.16 24.14
CA LEU A 125 -1.61 -1.17 25.07
C LEU A 125 -1.01 -1.05 26.47
N ASP A 126 0.22 -0.56 26.60
CA ASP A 126 0.86 -0.31 27.89
C ASP A 126 0.37 1.00 28.54
N TYR A 127 0.00 2.00 27.73
CA TYR A 127 -0.50 3.31 28.19
C TYR A 127 -1.80 3.75 27.48
N PRO A 128 -2.89 2.98 27.60
CA PRO A 128 -4.11 3.18 26.83
C PRO A 128 -4.86 4.48 27.16
N LYS A 129 -4.74 5.05 28.36
CA LYS A 129 -5.36 6.37 28.64
C LYS A 129 -4.62 7.49 27.92
N LYS A 130 -3.28 7.47 27.98
CA LYS A 130 -2.44 8.46 27.31
C LYS A 130 -2.58 8.45 25.79
N TYR A 131 -2.72 7.26 25.20
CA TYR A 131 -2.78 7.07 23.74
C TYR A 131 -4.14 6.54 23.26
N CYS A 132 -5.22 6.96 23.92
CA CYS A 132 -6.57 6.45 23.68
C CYS A 132 -7.00 6.58 22.21
N ASP A 133 -6.77 7.74 21.57
CA ASP A 133 -7.17 7.95 20.18
C ASP A 133 -6.53 6.93 19.23
N LEU A 134 -5.22 6.68 19.40
CA LEU A 134 -4.50 5.72 18.58
C LEU A 134 -4.92 4.27 18.90
N LEU A 135 -5.04 3.93 20.18
CA LEU A 135 -5.48 2.59 20.59
C LEU A 135 -6.81 2.25 19.92
N VAL A 136 -7.77 3.15 20.01
CA VAL A 136 -9.12 2.95 19.49
C VAL A 136 -9.12 2.78 17.97
N VAL A 137 -8.40 3.63 17.24
CA VAL A 137 -8.28 3.51 15.78
C VAL A 137 -7.65 2.17 15.40
N LEU A 138 -6.56 1.78 16.06
CA LEU A 138 -5.88 0.51 15.77
C LEU A 138 -6.76 -0.70 16.12
N SER A 139 -7.62 -0.58 17.12
CA SER A 139 -8.54 -1.64 17.57
C SER A 139 -9.93 -1.55 16.95
N GLU A 140 -10.09 -0.92 15.78
CA GLU A 140 -11.38 -0.91 15.04
C GLU A 140 -11.97 -2.33 15.02
N GLY A 141 -13.28 -2.45 15.26
CA GLY A 141 -14.01 -3.71 15.31
C GLY A 141 -13.75 -4.58 16.54
N ALA A 142 -12.98 -4.10 17.53
CA ALA A 142 -12.98 -4.66 18.88
C ALA A 142 -14.28 -4.31 19.61
N ASP A 143 -14.64 -5.11 20.61
CA ASP A 143 -15.77 -4.78 21.48
C ASP A 143 -15.49 -3.47 22.23
N VAL A 144 -16.45 -2.54 22.20
CA VAL A 144 -16.36 -1.26 22.90
C VAL A 144 -16.16 -1.45 24.41
N ASP A 145 -16.72 -2.53 24.98
CA ASP A 145 -16.59 -2.85 26.40
C ASP A 145 -15.17 -3.32 26.75
N ASP A 146 -14.53 -4.07 25.85
CA ASP A 146 -13.13 -4.47 26.01
C ASP A 146 -12.22 -3.24 25.94
N VAL A 147 -12.44 -2.37 24.97
CA VAL A 147 -11.67 -1.13 24.81
C VAL A 147 -11.88 -0.22 26.04
N ALA A 148 -13.12 -0.06 26.51
CA ALA A 148 -13.43 0.70 27.72
C ALA A 148 -12.76 0.09 28.96
N THR A 149 -12.75 -1.23 29.09
CA THR A 149 -12.08 -1.95 30.18
C THR A 149 -10.57 -1.71 30.15
N VAL A 150 -9.95 -1.82 28.98
CA VAL A 150 -8.50 -1.58 28.79
C VAL A 150 -8.14 -0.13 29.14
N VAL A 151 -8.92 0.85 28.67
CA VAL A 151 -8.67 2.26 28.96
C VAL A 151 -8.91 2.58 30.44
N SER A 152 -10.02 2.14 31.03
CA SER A 152 -10.40 2.51 32.40
C SER A 152 -9.53 1.86 33.48
N GLN A 153 -9.24 0.56 33.34
CA GLN A 153 -8.52 -0.25 34.34
C GLN A 153 -6.99 -0.24 34.16
N SER A 154 -6.49 0.54 33.20
CA SER A 154 -5.06 0.66 32.93
C SER A 154 -4.23 1.03 34.16
N PRO A 155 -3.12 0.33 34.42
CA PRO A 155 -2.26 0.55 35.57
C PRO A 155 -1.31 1.74 35.40
N GLU A 156 -1.84 2.95 35.30
CA GLU A 156 -1.00 4.15 35.28
C GLU A 156 -0.53 4.49 36.71
N GLY A 157 0.74 4.18 37.01
CA GLY A 157 1.45 4.60 38.22
C GLY A 157 1.66 3.54 39.31
N LEU A 158 2.58 3.83 40.25
CA LEU A 158 3.06 2.92 41.32
C LEU A 158 1.96 2.37 42.24
N LYS A 159 0.78 3.02 42.31
CA LYS A 159 -0.35 2.58 43.15
C LYS A 159 -1.32 1.62 42.44
N SER A 160 -1.13 1.32 41.16
CA SER A 160 -2.11 0.61 40.33
C SER A 160 -1.83 -0.89 40.11
N ARG A 161 -0.82 -1.45 40.79
CA ARG A 161 -0.39 -2.85 40.61
C ARG A 161 -1.46 -3.91 40.96
N LYS A 162 -2.52 -3.53 41.69
CA LYS A 162 -3.68 -4.41 41.96
C LYS A 162 -4.70 -4.40 40.81
N ALA A 163 -4.85 -3.29 40.09
CA ALA A 163 -5.80 -3.18 38.97
C ALA A 163 -5.29 -3.92 37.72
N SER A 164 -3.97 -3.93 37.48
CA SER A 164 -3.32 -4.68 36.39
C SER A 164 -3.49 -6.19 36.46
N SER A 165 -3.94 -6.72 37.60
CA SER A 165 -4.07 -8.17 37.85
C SER A 165 -5.52 -8.64 37.83
N SER A 166 -6.48 -7.78 37.47
CA SER A 166 -7.85 -8.23 37.23
C SER A 166 -7.89 -9.19 36.03
N PRO A 167 -8.45 -10.41 36.18
CA PRO A 167 -8.62 -11.33 35.06
C PRO A 167 -9.32 -10.68 33.86
N ASP A 168 -10.36 -9.91 34.11
CA ASP A 168 -11.16 -9.24 33.07
C ASP A 168 -10.33 -8.23 32.25
N TYR A 169 -9.42 -7.49 32.90
CA TYR A 169 -8.52 -6.57 32.22
C TYR A 169 -7.53 -7.31 31.31
N LEU A 170 -6.94 -8.40 31.80
CA LEU A 170 -5.97 -9.18 31.03
C LEU A 170 -6.63 -9.84 29.81
N GLU A 171 -7.85 -10.33 29.97
CA GLU A 171 -8.63 -10.88 28.87
C GLU A 171 -9.02 -9.81 27.83
N ALA A 172 -9.57 -8.68 28.28
CA ALA A 172 -9.93 -7.56 27.41
C ALA A 172 -8.70 -7.04 26.65
N ARG A 173 -7.56 -6.87 27.33
CA ARG A 173 -6.29 -6.48 26.72
C ARG A 173 -5.84 -7.48 25.65
N THR A 174 -5.99 -8.77 25.91
CA THR A 174 -5.64 -9.83 24.94
C THR A 174 -6.54 -9.78 23.71
N ARG A 175 -7.86 -9.63 23.89
CA ARG A 175 -8.83 -9.51 22.79
C ARG A 175 -8.57 -8.28 21.92
N VAL A 176 -8.36 -7.11 22.55
CA VAL A 176 -7.99 -5.87 21.87
C VAL A 176 -6.66 -6.02 21.13
N GLY A 177 -5.65 -6.60 21.78
CA GLY A 177 -4.33 -6.84 21.17
C GLY A 177 -4.41 -7.74 19.93
N HIS A 178 -5.20 -8.82 20.00
CA HIS A 178 -5.45 -9.69 18.84
C HIS A 178 -6.15 -8.94 17.69
N ARG A 179 -7.11 -8.06 18.01
CA ARG A 179 -7.78 -7.26 16.96
C ARG A 179 -6.81 -6.29 16.29
N ILE A 180 -5.98 -5.60 17.06
CA ILE A 180 -4.95 -4.72 16.51
C ILE A 180 -4.02 -5.48 15.57
N GLN A 181 -3.53 -6.66 15.96
CA GLN A 181 -2.66 -7.48 15.10
C GLN A 181 -3.33 -7.80 13.75
N ARG A 182 -4.58 -8.26 13.76
CA ARG A 182 -5.32 -8.54 12.51
C ARG A 182 -5.51 -7.30 11.65
N ASN A 183 -5.77 -6.14 12.26
CA ASN A 183 -5.91 -4.88 11.54
C ASN A 183 -4.56 -4.47 10.90
N LEU A 184 -3.44 -4.63 11.62
CA LEU A 184 -2.11 -4.37 11.08
C LEU A 184 -1.70 -5.33 9.96
N ASP A 185 -2.05 -6.62 10.06
CA ASP A 185 -1.85 -7.59 8.98
C ASP A 185 -2.66 -7.19 7.73
N ALA A 186 -3.92 -6.76 7.92
CA ALA A 186 -4.75 -6.26 6.84
C ALA A 186 -4.17 -4.99 6.20
N VAL A 187 -3.63 -4.06 7.00
CA VAL A 187 -2.90 -2.88 6.50
C VAL A 187 -1.70 -3.31 5.67
N GLN A 188 -0.87 -4.24 6.14
CA GLN A 188 0.30 -4.72 5.41
C GLN A 188 -0.09 -5.28 4.03
N ILE A 189 -1.10 -6.16 4.00
CA ILE A 189 -1.57 -6.81 2.77
C ILE A 189 -2.17 -5.78 1.81
N SER A 190 -3.08 -4.92 2.30
CA SER A 190 -3.80 -3.97 1.46
C SER A 190 -2.92 -2.85 0.94
N LEU A 191 -2.06 -2.27 1.78
CA LEU A 191 -1.13 -1.21 1.38
C LEU A 191 -0.11 -1.73 0.36
N GLY A 192 0.49 -2.89 0.63
CA GLY A 192 1.50 -3.50 -0.23
C GLY A 192 0.93 -3.94 -1.58
N SER A 193 -0.24 -4.57 -1.59
CA SER A 193 -0.91 -5.01 -2.82
C SER A 193 -1.35 -3.83 -3.70
N GLN A 194 -1.97 -2.81 -3.12
CA GLN A 194 -2.40 -1.62 -3.87
C GLN A 194 -1.20 -0.86 -4.44
N TRP A 195 -0.12 -0.70 -3.67
CA TRP A 195 1.10 -0.06 -4.18
C TRP A 195 1.70 -0.81 -5.36
N ARG A 196 1.82 -2.14 -5.24
CA ARG A 196 2.32 -3.00 -6.32
C ARG A 196 1.45 -2.91 -7.57
N PHE A 197 0.13 -2.93 -7.39
CA PHE A 197 -0.84 -2.76 -8.47
C PHE A 197 -0.63 -1.44 -9.20
N TRP A 198 -0.57 -0.31 -8.47
CA TRP A 198 -0.34 1.01 -9.06
C TRP A 198 0.96 1.06 -9.85
N MET A 199 2.06 0.56 -9.29
CA MET A 199 3.36 0.54 -9.98
C MET A 199 3.31 -0.31 -11.25
N GLN A 200 2.67 -1.48 -11.21
CA GLN A 200 2.53 -2.35 -12.37
C GLN A 200 1.65 -1.71 -13.46
N SER A 201 0.53 -1.10 -13.08
CA SER A 201 -0.33 -0.37 -14.01
C SER A 201 0.42 0.78 -14.68
N THR A 202 1.19 1.57 -13.93
CA THR A 202 2.00 2.65 -14.50
C THR A 202 3.08 2.12 -15.44
N ALA A 203 3.74 1.00 -15.10
CA ALA A 203 4.73 0.37 -15.98
C ALA A 203 4.12 -0.08 -17.32
N ILE A 204 2.93 -0.68 -17.29
CA ILE A 204 2.19 -1.10 -18.49
C ILE A 204 1.85 0.12 -19.35
N VAL A 205 1.26 1.16 -18.75
CA VAL A 205 0.90 2.40 -19.47
C VAL A 205 2.13 3.04 -20.10
N LEU A 206 3.23 3.15 -19.34
CA LEU A 206 4.47 3.72 -19.85
C LEU A 206 5.05 2.89 -21.00
N SER A 207 4.98 1.56 -20.91
CA SER A 207 5.43 0.66 -21.97
C SER A 207 4.61 0.84 -23.25
N ILE A 208 3.28 0.93 -23.14
CA ILE A 208 2.38 1.20 -24.29
C ILE A 208 2.75 2.54 -24.94
N VAL A 209 2.94 3.59 -24.14
CA VAL A 209 3.29 4.93 -24.62
C VAL A 209 4.65 4.93 -25.34
N LEU A 210 5.67 4.29 -24.76
CA LEU A 210 6.99 4.22 -25.38
C LEU A 210 6.99 3.45 -26.70
N LEU A 211 6.25 2.34 -26.77
CA LEU A 211 6.08 1.58 -28.01
C LEU A 211 5.37 2.41 -29.09
N GLU A 212 4.29 3.09 -28.74
CA GLU A 212 3.56 3.93 -29.69
C GLU A 212 4.42 5.08 -30.21
N ILE A 213 5.19 5.74 -29.33
CA ILE A 213 6.17 6.77 -29.75
C ILE A 213 7.18 6.17 -30.73
N GLY A 214 7.75 5.00 -30.43
CA GLY A 214 8.69 4.32 -31.32
C GLY A 214 8.09 4.01 -32.70
N VAL A 215 6.84 3.53 -32.74
CA VAL A 215 6.12 3.23 -33.98
C VAL A 215 5.82 4.50 -34.78
N VAL A 216 5.32 5.55 -34.13
CA VAL A 216 5.01 6.83 -34.76
C VAL A 216 6.28 7.47 -35.35
N LEU A 217 7.40 7.42 -34.63
CA LEU A 217 8.68 7.94 -35.12
C LEU A 217 9.23 7.13 -36.30
N ALA A 218 9.03 5.81 -36.32
CA ALA A 218 9.56 4.94 -37.37
C ALA A 218 8.67 4.87 -38.62
N SER A 219 7.34 4.92 -38.47
CA SER A 219 6.36 4.60 -39.52
C SER A 219 5.30 5.67 -39.75
N GLY A 220 5.30 6.76 -38.97
CA GLY A 220 4.26 7.79 -38.96
C GLY A 220 3.00 7.37 -38.18
N PRO A 221 2.10 8.33 -37.87
CA PRO A 221 0.88 8.06 -37.11
C PRO A 221 -0.11 7.25 -37.95
N ARG A 222 -0.55 6.08 -37.45
CA ARG A 222 -1.56 5.24 -38.09
C ARG A 222 -2.57 4.77 -37.05
N MET A 223 -3.86 4.96 -37.30
CA MET A 223 -4.91 4.60 -36.35
C MET A 223 -4.94 3.10 -35.98
N GLY A 224 -4.45 2.23 -36.87
CA GLY A 224 -4.35 0.79 -36.64
C GLY A 224 -3.19 0.35 -35.74
N THR A 225 -2.14 1.16 -35.54
CA THR A 225 -0.98 0.75 -34.72
C THR A 225 -1.29 0.82 -33.23
N MET A 226 -2.10 1.80 -32.81
CA MET A 226 -2.52 1.96 -31.42
C MET A 226 -3.29 0.74 -30.90
N LEU A 227 -4.13 0.10 -31.72
CA LEU A 227 -4.87 -1.11 -31.34
C LEU A 227 -3.95 -2.33 -31.15
N LEU A 228 -2.84 -2.41 -31.90
CA LEU A 228 -1.83 -3.46 -31.73
C LEU A 228 -0.88 -3.15 -30.57
N ALA A 229 -0.63 -1.88 -30.25
CA ALA A 229 0.24 -1.48 -29.14
C ALA A 229 -0.32 -1.87 -27.77
N ILE A 230 -1.65 -1.89 -27.61
CA ILE A 230 -2.33 -2.27 -26.35
C ILE A 230 -1.99 -3.71 -25.91
N PRO A 231 -2.30 -4.77 -26.68
CA PRO A 231 -2.00 -6.14 -26.26
C PRO A 231 -0.50 -6.38 -26.10
N VAL A 232 0.33 -5.74 -26.93
CA VAL A 232 1.78 -5.84 -26.87
C VAL A 232 2.35 -5.19 -25.61
N GLY A 233 1.88 -4.00 -25.25
CA GLY A 233 2.32 -3.32 -24.03
C GLY A 233 1.80 -3.99 -22.75
N ILE A 234 0.61 -4.61 -22.78
CA ILE A 234 0.13 -5.45 -21.67
C ILE A 234 1.05 -6.66 -21.48
N LEU A 235 1.36 -7.39 -22.56
CA LEU A 235 2.27 -8.54 -22.51
C LEU A 235 3.67 -8.12 -22.05
N GLY A 236 4.20 -7.02 -22.57
CA GLY A 236 5.50 -6.49 -22.18
C GLY A 236 5.57 -6.07 -20.71
N GLY A 237 4.57 -5.32 -20.23
CA GLY A 237 4.52 -4.89 -18.84
C GLY A 237 4.29 -6.04 -17.85
N TYR A 238 3.59 -7.10 -18.25
CA TYR A 238 3.41 -8.32 -17.43
C TYR A 238 4.67 -9.19 -17.40
N LEU A 239 5.39 -9.32 -18.52
CA LEU A 239 6.60 -10.14 -18.61
C LEU A 239 7.84 -9.46 -18.03
N ALA A 240 7.87 -8.12 -17.94
CA ALA A 240 9.03 -7.39 -17.45
C ALA A 240 9.51 -7.79 -16.03
N PRO A 241 8.63 -7.95 -15.02
CA PRO A 241 9.03 -8.46 -13.71
C PRO A 241 9.63 -9.87 -13.78
N VAL A 242 9.01 -10.77 -14.56
CA VAL A 242 9.49 -12.16 -14.73
C VAL A 242 10.87 -12.18 -15.37
N ALA A 243 11.09 -11.37 -16.41
CA ALA A 243 12.40 -11.24 -17.06
C ALA A 243 13.48 -10.73 -16.08
N ARG A 244 13.13 -9.74 -15.25
CA ARG A 244 14.04 -9.23 -14.21
C ARG A 244 14.41 -10.30 -13.19
N ASP A 245 13.43 -11.07 -12.74
CA ASP A 245 13.64 -12.13 -11.75
C ASP A 245 14.49 -13.27 -12.34
N LEU A 246 14.24 -13.66 -13.60
CA LEU A 246 15.07 -14.62 -14.33
C LEU A 246 16.53 -14.16 -14.47
N VAL A 247 16.75 -12.89 -14.82
CA VAL A 247 18.10 -12.30 -14.91
C VAL A 247 18.80 -12.33 -13.54
N SER A 248 18.07 -11.98 -12.48
CA SER A 248 18.61 -11.98 -11.11
C SER A 248 18.99 -13.41 -10.65
N ALA A 249 18.15 -14.40 -10.98
CA ALA A 249 18.43 -15.81 -10.70
C ALA A 249 19.65 -16.33 -11.48
N LEU A 250 19.77 -16.00 -12.77
CA LEU A 250 20.93 -16.37 -13.59
C LEU A 250 22.23 -15.73 -13.09
N GLN A 251 22.17 -14.47 -12.63
CA GLN A 251 23.33 -13.81 -12.01
C GLN A 251 23.77 -14.49 -10.71
N THR A 252 22.83 -15.08 -9.97
CA THR A 252 23.13 -15.81 -8.73
C THR A 252 23.79 -17.16 -9.02
N LEU A 253 23.37 -17.88 -10.07
CA LEU A 253 23.95 -19.17 -10.48
C LEU A 253 25.36 -19.07 -11.08
N ARG A 254 25.76 -17.89 -11.54
CA ARG A 254 27.10 -17.65 -12.11
C ARG A 254 28.17 -17.42 -11.04
N LYS A 255 27.77 -17.15 -9.79
CA LYS A 255 28.68 -17.00 -8.64
C LYS A 255 28.95 -18.36 -8.00
#